data_AF-A0A679JWG7-F1
#
_entry.id   AF-A0A679JWG7-F1
#
_cell.length_a   1.000
_cell.length_b   1.000
_cell.length_c   1.000
_cell.angle_alpha   90.00
_cell.angle_beta   90.00
_cell.angle_gamma   90.00
#
_symmetry.space_group_name_H-M   'P 1'
#
loop_
_entity.id
_entity.type
_entity.pdbx_description
1 polymer ?
#
loop_
_entity_poly.entity_id
_entity_poly.type
_entity_poly.pdbx_seq_one_letter_code
_entity_poly.pdbx_strand_id
1 'polypeptide(L)'
;MTLNIAISTAATIPHGLILFGRDERQRPHSSRFAAGERAEAERAAGLMGMHVIEISDDTQHSLAAGLPKGRLFGSGKAFVPFVKAEVFDRLVAAAGLPDVAVPIRASGKAASAPPA
;
A
#
# COMPACT_ATOMS: atom_id res chain seq x y z
N MET A 1 37.86 -2.56 24.65
CA MET A 1 36.60 -1.80 24.51
C MET A 1 36.06 -2.05 23.11
N THR A 2 35.49 -3.23 22.88
CA THR A 2 34.86 -3.59 21.60
C THR A 2 33.90 -4.73 21.85
N LEU A 3 32.72 -4.66 21.23
CA LEU A 3 31.80 -5.73 20.81
C LEU A 3 30.39 -5.13 20.90
N ASN A 4 29.46 -5.31 19.98
CA ASN A 4 29.41 -5.96 18.68
C ASN A 4 28.03 -5.56 18.17
N ILE A 5 27.92 -4.71 17.13
CA ILE A 5 26.62 -4.40 16.56
C ILE A 5 26.14 -5.65 15.83
N ALA A 6 25.26 -6.40 16.49
CA ALA A 6 24.49 -7.45 15.84
C ALA A 6 23.60 -6.76 14.80
N ILE A 7 24.05 -6.83 13.56
CA ILE A 7 23.22 -6.55 12.40
C ILE A 7 22.19 -7.68 12.40
N SER A 8 20.97 -7.38 12.83
CA SER A 8 19.85 -8.31 12.74
C SER A 8 19.60 -8.58 11.26
N THR A 9 20.18 -9.64 10.73
CA THR A 9 19.70 -10.31 9.52
C THR A 9 18.30 -10.83 9.84
N ALA A 10 17.30 -9.95 9.70
CA ALA A 10 15.91 -10.37 9.63
C ALA A 10 15.83 -11.33 8.44
N ALA A 11 15.49 -12.58 8.73
CA ALA A 11 15.23 -13.58 7.72
C ALA A 11 14.32 -12.98 6.65
N THR A 12 14.61 -13.27 5.39
CA THR A 12 13.80 -12.89 4.23
C THR A 12 12.44 -13.59 4.28
N ILE A 13 11.61 -13.24 5.27
CA ILE A 13 10.19 -13.48 5.22
C ILE A 13 9.73 -12.55 4.09
N PRO A 14 9.12 -13.06 3.01
CA PRO A 14 8.60 -12.20 1.97
C PRO A 14 7.57 -11.26 2.61
N HIS A 15 8.01 -10.03 2.88
CA HIS A 15 7.22 -9.00 3.50
C HIS A 15 6.06 -8.69 2.57
N GLY A 16 4.84 -9.00 3.03
CA GLY A 16 3.64 -8.64 2.29
C GLY A 16 3.52 -7.13 2.16
N LEU A 17 2.57 -6.69 1.34
CA LEU A 17 2.30 -5.28 1.13
C LEU A 17 0.89 -4.96 1.57
N ILE A 18 0.70 -3.74 2.04
CA ILE A 18 -0.62 -3.19 2.33
C ILE A 18 -0.85 -2.04 1.38
N LEU A 19 -1.89 -2.17 0.55
CA LEU A 19 -2.42 -1.10 -0.28
C LEU A 19 -3.62 -0.50 0.45
N PHE A 20 -3.60 0.79 0.72
CA PHE A 20 -4.68 1.49 1.39
C PHE A 20 -4.87 2.90 0.82
N GLY A 21 -6.10 3.38 0.82
CA GLY A 21 -6.43 4.74 0.40
C GLY A 21 -7.91 5.03 0.55
N ARG A 22 -8.32 6.22 0.14
CA ARG A 22 -9.73 6.61 0.10
C ARG A 22 -10.22 6.59 -1.35
N ASP A 23 -11.44 6.11 -1.60
CA ASP A 23 -12.05 6.21 -2.93
C ASP A 23 -12.57 7.64 -3.20
N GLU A 24 -13.15 7.86 -4.38
CA GLU A 24 -13.76 9.14 -4.77
C GLU A 24 -14.84 9.62 -3.79
N ARG A 25 -15.45 8.69 -3.04
CA ARG A 25 -16.44 8.96 -1.99
C ARG A 25 -15.84 9.14 -0.61
N GLN A 26 -14.52 9.29 -0.51
CA GLN A 26 -13.76 9.39 0.74
C GLN A 26 -13.90 8.17 1.67
N ARG A 27 -14.30 7.00 1.15
CA ARG A 27 -14.43 5.79 1.97
C ARG A 27 -13.07 5.09 2.11
N PRO A 28 -12.70 4.65 3.32
CA PRO A 28 -11.46 3.94 3.57
C PRO A 28 -11.47 2.56 2.92
N HIS A 29 -10.46 2.29 2.12
CA HIS A 29 -10.22 1.00 1.47
C HIS A 29 -8.82 0.51 1.84
N SER A 30 -8.71 -0.78 2.11
CA SER A 30 -7.41 -1.40 2.36
C SER A 30 -7.42 -2.89 2.04
N SER A 31 -6.29 -3.38 1.51
CA SER A 31 -6.07 -4.79 1.22
C SER A 31 -4.60 -5.18 1.34
N ARG A 32 -4.37 -6.45 1.70
CA ARG A 32 -3.04 -7.05 1.71
C ARG A 32 -2.72 -7.76 0.38
N PHE A 33 -1.45 -7.70 0.00
CA PHE A 33 -0.87 -8.33 -1.20
C PHE A 33 0.41 -9.10 -0.81
N ALA A 34 0.79 -10.09 -1.62
CA ALA A 34 2.04 -10.82 -1.40
C ALA A 34 3.26 -9.99 -1.86
N ALA A 35 4.44 -10.28 -1.31
CA ALA A 35 5.69 -9.59 -1.70
C ALA A 35 5.97 -9.66 -3.22
N GLY A 36 5.61 -10.78 -3.87
CA GLY A 36 5.77 -10.96 -5.31
C GLY A 36 4.88 -10.06 -6.17
N GLU A 37 3.85 -9.46 -5.59
CA GLU A 37 2.88 -8.59 -6.25
C GLU A 37 3.27 -7.09 -6.14
N ARG A 38 4.47 -6.77 -5.61
CA ARG A 38 4.93 -5.40 -5.32
C ARG A 38 4.75 -4.44 -6.48
N ALA A 39 5.34 -4.77 -7.63
CA ALA A 39 5.33 -3.88 -8.78
C ALA A 39 3.92 -3.65 -9.34
N GLU A 40 3.03 -4.61 -9.18
CA GLU A 40 1.63 -4.48 -9.61
C GLU A 40 0.79 -3.71 -8.58
N ALA A 41 1.02 -3.93 -7.28
CA ALA A 41 0.38 -3.20 -6.21
C ALA A 41 0.75 -1.71 -6.24
N GLU A 42 2.03 -1.38 -6.43
CA GLU A 42 2.50 0.01 -6.59
C GLU A 42 1.88 0.69 -7.83
N ARG A 43 1.79 -0.02 -8.96
CA ARG A 43 1.11 0.48 -10.16
C ARG A 43 -0.37 0.71 -9.92
N ALA A 44 -1.05 -0.23 -9.27
CA ALA A 44 -2.45 -0.08 -8.91
C ALA A 44 -2.66 1.11 -7.97
N ALA A 45 -1.78 1.30 -6.99
CA ALA A 45 -1.80 2.44 -6.08
C ALA A 45 -1.75 3.77 -6.84
N GLY A 46 -0.79 3.92 -7.76
CA GLY A 46 -0.67 5.11 -8.59
C GLY A 46 -1.90 5.36 -9.46
N LEU A 47 -2.49 4.33 -10.05
CA LEU A 47 -3.70 4.43 -10.87
C LEU A 47 -4.96 4.74 -10.05
N MET A 48 -4.98 4.33 -8.79
CA MET A 48 -6.14 4.47 -7.88
C MET A 48 -6.00 5.66 -6.92
N GLY A 49 -4.86 6.35 -6.91
CA GLY A 49 -4.58 7.42 -5.95
C GLY A 49 -4.47 6.91 -4.50
N MET A 50 -3.96 5.69 -4.34
CA MET A 50 -3.80 5.01 -3.05
C MET A 50 -2.31 4.91 -2.66
N HIS A 51 -2.04 4.51 -1.43
CA HIS A 51 -0.71 4.31 -0.87
C HIS A 51 -0.41 2.83 -0.68
N VAL A 52 0.86 2.46 -0.86
CA VAL A 52 1.38 1.13 -0.56
C VAL A 52 2.46 1.24 0.49
N ILE A 53 2.43 0.36 1.48
CA ILE A 53 3.51 0.16 2.44
C ILE A 53 3.94 -1.31 2.45
N GLU A 54 5.23 -1.52 2.66
CA GLU A 54 5.81 -2.84 2.92
C GLU A 54 5.63 -3.17 4.40
N ILE A 55 5.29 -4.43 4.70
CA ILE A 55 5.12 -4.89 6.09
C ILE A 55 6.50 -5.18 6.68
N SER A 56 7.07 -4.23 7.41
CA SER A 56 8.40 -4.35 8.01
C SER A 56 8.38 -4.57 9.53
N ASP A 57 7.25 -4.32 10.19
CA ASP A 57 7.10 -4.46 11.64
C ASP A 57 5.88 -5.30 12.06
N ASP A 58 5.90 -5.76 13.33
CA ASP A 58 4.84 -6.59 13.91
C ASP A 58 3.48 -5.89 13.93
N THR A 59 3.45 -4.55 14.01
CA THR A 59 2.20 -3.78 14.02
C THR A 59 1.55 -3.82 12.64
N GLN A 60 2.32 -3.54 11.59
CA GLN A 60 1.90 -3.67 10.20
C GLN A 60 1.52 -5.10 9.86
N HIS A 61 2.24 -6.10 10.38
CA HIS A 61 1.90 -7.51 10.17
C HIS A 61 0.56 -7.87 10.82
N SER A 62 0.32 -7.39 12.05
CA SER A 62 -0.95 -7.60 12.75
C SER A 62 -2.12 -6.90 12.05
N LEU A 63 -1.90 -5.67 11.55
CA LEU A 63 -2.88 -4.95 10.75
C LEU A 63 -3.17 -5.72 9.45
N ALA A 64 -2.14 -6.14 8.72
CA ALA A 64 -2.28 -6.91 7.50
C ALA A 64 -3.02 -8.23 7.70
N ALA A 65 -2.80 -8.94 8.81
CA ALA A 65 -3.51 -10.18 9.11
C ALA A 65 -5.04 -9.98 9.18
N GLY A 66 -5.50 -8.80 9.62
CA GLY A 66 -6.91 -8.42 9.66
C GLY A 66 -7.46 -7.87 8.34
N LEU A 67 -6.61 -7.64 7.33
CA LEU A 67 -7.02 -7.09 6.05
C LEU A 67 -7.46 -8.16 5.06
N PRO A 68 -8.49 -7.87 4.25
CA PRO A 68 -8.86 -8.75 3.16
C PRO A 68 -7.73 -8.84 2.14
N LYS A 69 -7.53 -10.02 1.55
CA LYS A 69 -6.59 -10.20 0.44
C LYS A 69 -7.13 -9.45 -0.78
N GLY A 70 -6.33 -8.52 -1.29
CA GLY A 70 -6.67 -7.78 -2.50
C GLY A 70 -6.50 -8.64 -3.75
N ARG A 71 -6.95 -8.11 -4.89
CA ARG A 71 -6.76 -8.77 -6.19
C ARG A 71 -6.25 -7.76 -7.20
N LEU A 72 -5.16 -8.09 -7.87
CA LEU A 72 -4.68 -7.32 -9.01
C LEU A 72 -5.42 -7.77 -10.27
N PHE A 73 -5.75 -6.81 -11.13
CA PHE A 73 -6.34 -7.07 -12.43
C PHE A 73 -5.34 -6.77 -13.54
N GLY A 74 -5.43 -7.51 -14.65
CA GLY A 74 -4.60 -7.26 -15.84
C GLY A 74 -4.77 -5.88 -16.49
N SER A 75 -5.74 -5.08 -16.03
CA SER A 75 -5.90 -3.66 -16.37
C SER A 75 -4.93 -2.74 -15.62
N GLY A 76 -4.16 -3.26 -14.66
CA GLY A 76 -3.26 -2.51 -13.79
C GLY A 76 -3.92 -1.95 -12.52
N LYS A 77 -5.24 -2.12 -12.35
CA LYS A 77 -5.96 -1.73 -11.12
C LYS A 77 -5.98 -2.87 -10.10
N ALA A 78 -6.23 -2.53 -8.84
CA ALA A 78 -6.47 -3.49 -7.77
C ALA A 78 -7.94 -3.45 -7.29
N PHE A 79 -8.45 -4.59 -6.86
CA PHE A 79 -9.61 -4.66 -5.99
C PHE A 79 -9.14 -4.48 -4.55
N VAL A 80 -9.63 -3.42 -3.91
CA VAL A 80 -9.35 -3.08 -2.53
C VAL A 80 -10.71 -2.92 -1.84
N PRO A 81 -11.13 -3.83 -0.94
CA PRO A 81 -12.39 -3.73 -0.23
C PRO A 81 -12.42 -2.57 0.77
N PHE A 82 -13.63 -2.16 1.12
CA PHE A 82 -13.85 -1.19 2.20
C PHE A 82 -13.43 -1.79 3.54
N VAL A 83 -12.74 -1.00 4.36
CA VAL A 83 -12.37 -1.33 5.73
C VAL A 83 -12.96 -0.31 6.70
N LYS A 84 -13.00 -0.66 7.99
CA LYS A 84 -13.44 0.30 9.02
C LYS A 84 -12.46 1.48 9.09
N ALA A 85 -12.98 2.68 9.35
CA ALA A 85 -12.17 3.89 9.52
C ALA A 85 -11.05 3.68 10.54
N GLU A 86 -11.34 3.07 11.70
CA GLU A 86 -10.35 2.81 12.74
C GLU A 86 -9.16 1.95 12.26
N VAL A 87 -9.38 1.00 11.36
CA VAL A 87 -8.29 0.19 10.77
C VAL A 87 -7.47 1.05 9.82
N PHE A 88 -8.12 1.91 9.05
CA PHE A 88 -7.46 2.84 8.14
C PHE A 88 -6.62 3.88 8.88
N ASP A 89 -7.15 4.48 9.94
CA ASP A 89 -6.39 5.45 10.77
C ASP A 89 -5.13 4.82 11.37
N ARG A 90 -5.23 3.57 11.84
CA ARG A 90 -4.06 2.82 12.31
C ARG A 90 -3.04 2.56 11.20
N LEU A 91 -3.50 2.30 9.96
CA LEU A 91 -2.61 2.13 8.81
C LEU A 91 -1.91 3.44 8.41
N VAL A 92 -2.62 4.57 8.42
CA VAL A 92 -2.03 5.89 8.17
C VAL A 92 -0.98 6.21 9.22
N ALA A 93 -1.29 5.97 10.49
CA ALA A 93 -0.35 6.15 11.60
C ALA A 93 0.88 5.22 11.48
N ALA A 94 0.67 3.93 11.16
CA ALA A 94 1.74 2.96 10.98
C ALA A 94 2.62 3.25 9.76
N ALA A 95 2.05 3.88 8.73
CA ALA A 95 2.79 4.35 7.56
C ALA A 95 3.61 5.62 7.82
N GLY A 96 3.44 6.26 8.98
CA GLY A 96 4.05 7.56 9.28
C GLY A 96 3.61 8.66 8.31
N LEU A 97 2.49 8.45 7.60
CA LEU A 97 1.95 9.43 6.68
C LEU A 97 1.24 10.51 7.52
N PRO A 98 1.45 11.81 7.24
CA PRO A 98 0.61 12.83 7.85
C PRO A 98 -0.84 12.53 7.49
N ASP A 99 -1.78 12.69 8.44
CA ASP A 99 -3.23 12.67 8.20
C ASP A 99 -3.68 13.90 7.37
N VAL A 100 -2.92 14.19 6.32
CA VAL A 100 -3.29 15.12 5.28
C VAL A 100 -3.88 14.25 4.19
N ALA A 101 -5.19 14.40 3.96
CA ALA A 101 -5.81 13.94 2.73
C ALA A 101 -4.96 14.46 1.57
N VAL A 102 -4.12 13.59 0.99
CA VAL A 102 -3.19 13.99 -0.05
C VAL A 102 -4.06 14.44 -1.22
N PRO A 103 -4.06 15.73 -1.60
CA PRO A 103 -4.78 16.12 -2.80
C PRO A 103 -4.11 15.34 -3.92
N ILE A 104 -4.90 14.54 -4.63
CA ILE A 104 -4.48 13.79 -5.80
C ILE A 104 -3.90 14.83 -6.77
N ARG A 105 -2.58 15.04 -6.77
CA ARG A 105 -1.92 15.63 -7.92
C ARG A 105 -2.01 14.56 -8.97
N ALA A 106 -3.03 14.68 -9.81
CA ALA A 106 -3.15 13.93 -11.05
C ALA A 106 -1.78 13.97 -11.73
N SER A 107 -1.05 12.86 -11.68
CA SER A 107 0.05 12.64 -12.62
C SER A 107 -0.59 12.75 -13.98
N GLY A 108 -0.24 13.83 -14.67
CA GLY A 108 -0.86 14.25 -15.90
C GLY A 108 -0.91 13.12 -16.92
N LYS A 109 -2.05 13.02 -17.59
CA LYS A 109 -2.22 12.75 -19.02
C LYS A 109 -0.92 12.30 -19.72
N ALA A 110 -0.66 11.00 -19.75
CA ALA A 110 0.10 10.42 -20.85
C ALA A 110 -0.86 10.35 -22.05
N ALA A 111 -0.89 11.44 -22.83
CA ALA A 111 -1.45 11.42 -24.16
C ALA A 111 -0.56 10.51 -25.02
N SER A 112 -1.04 9.33 -25.36
CA SER A 112 -0.56 8.58 -26.51
C SER A 112 -1.66 8.58 -27.57
N ALA A 113 -1.61 9.58 -28.44
CA ALA A 113 -2.21 9.51 -29.78
C ALA A 113 -1.06 9.73 -30.79
N PRO A 114 -0.80 8.78 -31.70
CA PRO A 114 0.26 8.89 -32.70
C PRO A 114 -0.14 9.87 -33.82
N PRO A 115 0.84 10.42 -34.57
CA PRO A 115 0.59 11.41 -35.61
C PRO A 115 0.06 10.75 -36.89
N ALA A 116 -0.90 11.42 -37.54
CA ALA A 116 -1.21 11.28 -38.97
C ALA A 116 -1.55 12.67 -39.52
#